data_AF-P36432-F1
#
_entry.id   AF-P36432-F1
#
_cell.length_a   1.000
_cell.length_b   1.000
_cell.length_c   1.000
_cell.angle_alpha   90.00
_cell.angle_beta   90.00
_cell.angle_gamma   90.00
#
_symmetry.space_group_name_H-M   'P 1'
#
loop_
_entity.id
_entity.type
_entity.pdbx_description
1 polymer ?
#
loop_
_entity_poly.entity_id
_entity_poly.type
_entity_poly.pdbx_seq_one_letter_code
_entity_poly.pdbx_strand_id
1 'polypeptide(L)'
;DGISLEDLLEKRTGNMMQPQLAEKIAKATRKEFVDGIAAHGTDALRFTLAALASNGRDINWDMKRLEGYRNFCNKLWNASRFVLTNDKLDLSQGEIEFSVADRWIQSEFNRTVESFRSALSQYRFDLCANAIYEFTWNQFCDWYLELTKPVFANGNAAQIRAASQTLVHVLEKLLRLAHPLIPFITEEIWQKVKGFVGITADSIMLQPFPQVEENGFDPEAEAEIEWLKEVIVAVRNIRAESNIAPSKGLDLLFRNLSAENAKILEKQTALLKAMAKLDNVQVLAANETHASVAKLVGNAELLVPMAGFINKEAELARLTKEIEKYQNEVKRIENKLSNEAFVAKAPKAVITKEREKQAEYQSGLEKIQEQYKAIEAL
;
A
#
# COMPACT_ATOMS: atom_id res chain seq x y z
N ASP A 1 -20.35 17.86 13.35
CA ASP A 1 -20.67 19.30 13.41
C ASP A 1 -19.47 20.21 13.67
N GLY A 2 -18.36 19.71 14.24
CA GLY A 2 -17.23 20.58 14.57
C GLY A 2 -17.57 21.51 15.74
N ILE A 3 -16.69 22.44 16.07
CA ILE A 3 -16.92 23.50 17.06
C ILE A 3 -16.07 24.72 16.72
N SER A 4 -16.66 25.91 16.74
CA SER A 4 -15.93 27.15 16.52
C SER A 4 -14.88 27.37 17.61
N LEU A 5 -13.88 28.21 17.36
CA LEU A 5 -12.91 28.55 18.41
C LEU A 5 -13.60 29.19 19.63
N GLU A 6 -14.57 30.07 19.41
CA GLU A 6 -15.28 30.77 20.48
C GLU A 6 -16.04 29.80 21.39
N ASP A 7 -16.86 28.93 20.79
CA ASP A 7 -17.61 27.91 21.53
C ASP A 7 -16.67 26.90 22.22
N LEU A 8 -15.54 26.56 21.59
CA LEU A 8 -14.54 25.66 22.16
C LEU A 8 -13.89 26.27 23.40
N LEU A 9 -13.58 27.57 23.37
CA LEU A 9 -13.04 28.29 24.52
C LEU A 9 -14.05 28.32 25.66
N GLU A 10 -15.30 28.68 25.38
CA GLU A 10 -16.38 28.67 26.39
C GLU A 10 -16.50 27.29 27.03
N LYS A 11 -16.54 26.22 26.21
CA LYS A 11 -16.65 24.85 26.72
C LYS A 11 -15.45 24.43 27.57
N ARG A 12 -14.24 24.87 27.22
CA ARG A 12 -13.02 24.51 27.96
C ARG A 12 -12.79 25.35 29.22
N THR A 13 -13.37 26.55 29.31
CA THR A 13 -13.11 27.48 30.44
C THR A 13 -14.32 27.83 31.30
N GLY A 14 -15.55 27.58 30.85
CA GLY A 14 -16.78 28.07 31.51
C GLY A 14 -17.07 27.45 32.87
N ASN A 15 -16.72 26.17 33.09
CA ASN A 15 -17.06 25.42 34.31
C ASN A 15 -15.84 24.71 34.93
N MET A 16 -14.75 25.46 35.12
CA MET A 16 -13.50 24.90 35.64
C MET A 16 -13.47 24.81 37.16
N MET A 17 -13.00 23.68 37.70
CA MET A 17 -12.72 23.55 39.15
C MET A 17 -11.59 24.46 39.63
N GLN A 18 -10.66 24.85 38.74
CA GLN A 18 -9.55 25.76 39.03
C GLN A 18 -9.60 26.96 38.07
N PRO A 19 -10.46 27.96 38.33
CA PRO A 19 -10.68 29.10 37.43
C PRO A 19 -9.40 29.88 37.08
N GLN A 20 -8.41 29.90 37.97
CA GLN A 20 -7.11 30.55 37.75
C GLN A 20 -6.31 29.96 36.57
N LEU A 21 -6.63 28.74 36.12
CA LEU A 21 -6.00 28.13 34.96
C LEU A 21 -6.68 28.50 33.62
N ALA A 22 -7.84 29.16 33.66
CA ALA A 22 -8.66 29.44 32.48
C ALA A 22 -7.88 30.19 31.39
N GLU A 23 -7.13 31.24 31.74
CA GLU A 23 -6.36 32.02 30.78
C GLU A 23 -5.26 31.18 30.10
N LYS A 24 -4.56 30.34 30.89
CA LYS A 24 -3.53 29.43 30.38
C LYS A 24 -4.13 28.39 29.42
N ILE A 25 -5.27 27.80 29.77
CA ILE A 25 -5.98 26.83 28.92
C ILE A 25 -6.51 27.50 27.65
N ALA A 26 -7.09 28.69 27.76
CA ALA A 26 -7.56 29.46 26.60
C ALA A 26 -6.42 29.77 25.64
N LYS A 27 -5.27 30.22 26.15
CA LYS A 27 -4.08 30.49 25.33
C LYS A 27 -3.56 29.22 24.63
N ALA A 28 -3.49 28.10 25.34
CA ALA A 28 -3.08 26.82 24.75
C ALA A 28 -4.07 26.35 23.66
N THR A 29 -5.37 26.47 23.95
CA THR A 29 -6.45 26.11 23.01
C THR A 29 -6.39 26.93 21.73
N ARG A 30 -6.22 28.26 21.82
CA ARG A 30 -6.07 29.13 20.63
C ARG A 30 -4.85 28.76 19.79
N LYS A 31 -3.75 28.35 20.43
CA LYS A 31 -2.52 27.94 19.73
C LYS A 31 -2.72 26.62 18.98
N GLU A 32 -3.44 25.68 19.57
CA GLU A 32 -3.63 24.34 19.04
C GLU A 32 -4.77 24.27 18.01
N PHE A 33 -5.86 24.99 18.26
CA PHE A 33 -7.10 24.98 17.49
C PHE A 33 -7.42 26.39 17.00
N VAL A 34 -6.57 26.93 16.12
CA VAL A 34 -6.65 28.33 15.66
C VAL A 34 -8.03 28.68 15.11
N ASP A 35 -8.66 27.75 14.38
CA ASP A 35 -9.99 27.92 13.78
C ASP A 35 -11.08 27.09 14.49
N GLY A 36 -10.79 26.59 15.69
CA GLY A 36 -11.62 25.59 16.37
C GLY A 36 -11.35 24.16 15.87
N ILE A 37 -12.35 23.29 15.94
CA ILE A 37 -12.25 21.89 15.48
C ILE A 37 -13.20 21.68 14.30
N ALA A 38 -12.63 21.33 13.15
CA ALA A 38 -13.40 21.04 11.94
C ALA A 38 -14.35 19.84 12.13
N ALA A 39 -15.42 19.80 11.33
CA ALA A 39 -16.31 18.63 11.30
C ALA A 39 -15.63 17.47 10.56
N HIS A 40 -15.35 16.37 11.26
CA HIS A 40 -14.69 15.20 10.68
C HIS A 40 -15.64 14.06 10.28
N GLY A 41 -16.86 14.03 10.82
CA GLY A 41 -17.87 13.01 10.57
C GLY A 41 -17.91 11.91 11.64
N THR A 42 -19.09 11.34 11.89
CA THR A 42 -19.30 10.36 12.96
C THR A 42 -18.52 9.07 12.74
N ASP A 43 -18.49 8.57 11.51
CA ASP A 43 -17.76 7.35 11.16
C ASP A 43 -16.25 7.51 11.31
N ALA A 44 -15.69 8.66 10.92
CA ALA A 44 -14.28 8.96 11.14
C ALA A 44 -13.94 8.92 12.64
N LEU A 45 -14.78 9.52 13.48
CA LEU A 45 -14.63 9.48 14.94
C LEU A 45 -14.71 8.05 15.49
N ARG A 46 -15.72 7.27 15.08
CA ARG A 46 -15.90 5.88 15.51
C ARG A 46 -14.72 5.01 15.13
N PHE A 47 -14.27 5.11 13.87
CA PHE A 47 -13.13 4.34 13.37
C PHE A 47 -11.84 4.74 14.08
N THR A 48 -11.65 6.04 14.37
CA THR A 48 -10.51 6.53 15.18
C THR A 48 -10.47 5.89 16.56
N LEU A 49 -11.60 5.89 17.27
CA LEU A 49 -11.69 5.32 18.61
C LEU A 49 -11.52 3.80 18.60
N ALA A 50 -12.10 3.10 17.62
CA ALA A 50 -11.89 1.66 17.45
C ALA A 50 -10.40 1.36 17.22
N ALA A 51 -9.74 2.10 16.33
CA ALA A 51 -8.32 1.91 16.03
C ALA A 51 -7.36 2.32 17.17
N LEU A 52 -7.85 3.11 18.14
CA LEU A 52 -7.11 3.47 19.36
C LEU A 52 -7.39 2.52 20.53
N ALA A 53 -8.40 1.64 20.42
CA ALA A 53 -8.80 0.68 21.47
C ALA A 53 -7.82 -0.52 21.57
N SER A 54 -6.54 -0.19 21.74
CA SER A 54 -5.48 -1.15 22.03
C SER A 54 -5.46 -1.53 23.52
N ASN A 55 -4.57 -2.44 23.92
CA ASN A 55 -4.44 -2.88 25.32
C ASN A 55 -3.99 -1.77 26.31
N GLY A 56 -3.56 -0.61 25.80
CA GLY A 56 -3.19 0.54 26.62
C GLY A 56 -4.40 1.16 27.31
N ARG A 57 -4.21 1.64 28.54
CA ARG A 57 -5.27 2.40 29.26
C ARG A 57 -5.41 3.84 28.73
N ASP A 58 -4.34 4.37 28.17
CA ASP A 58 -4.30 5.76 27.70
C ASP A 58 -4.75 5.85 26.25
N ILE A 59 -5.84 6.58 26.01
CA ILE A 59 -6.27 6.96 24.67
C ILE A 59 -5.50 8.23 24.29
N ASN A 60 -4.43 8.07 23.52
CA ASN A 60 -3.72 9.22 22.95
C ASN A 60 -4.51 9.74 21.75
N TRP A 61 -5.41 10.69 22.01
CA TRP A 61 -6.21 11.31 20.97
C TRP A 61 -5.34 12.17 20.04
N ASP A 62 -5.38 11.88 18.75
CA ASP A 62 -4.65 12.60 17.70
C ASP A 62 -5.61 13.07 16.60
N MET A 63 -5.68 14.40 16.41
CA MET A 63 -6.51 15.02 15.39
C MET A 63 -6.06 14.66 13.96
N LYS A 64 -4.77 14.45 13.73
CA LYS A 64 -4.27 14.01 12.41
C LYS A 64 -4.75 12.61 12.08
N ARG A 65 -4.84 11.75 13.09
CA ARG A 65 -5.38 10.40 12.92
C ARG A 65 -6.87 10.44 12.60
N LEU A 66 -7.64 11.31 13.25
CA LEU A 66 -9.05 11.54 12.92
C LEU A 66 -9.23 12.04 11.46
N GLU A 67 -8.39 12.97 11.03
CA GLU A 67 -8.36 13.43 9.64
C GLU A 67 -8.03 12.30 8.66
N GLY A 68 -7.06 11.44 9.00
CA GLY A 68 -6.74 10.23 8.25
C GLY A 68 -7.94 9.32 8.04
N TYR A 69 -8.75 9.09 9.08
CA TYR A 69 -9.95 8.24 8.96
C TYR A 69 -11.13 8.93 8.26
N ARG A 70 -11.21 10.26 8.28
CA ARG A 70 -12.10 11.00 7.38
C ARG A 70 -11.71 10.76 5.93
N ASN A 71 -10.41 10.83 5.61
CA ASN A 71 -9.90 10.57 4.27
C ASN A 71 -10.13 9.12 3.83
N PHE A 72 -10.03 8.17 4.77
CA PHE A 72 -10.41 6.76 4.56
C PHE A 72 -11.87 6.62 4.14
N CYS A 73 -12.81 7.22 4.89
CA CYS A 73 -14.23 7.20 4.54
C CYS A 73 -14.49 7.80 3.15
N ASN A 74 -13.85 8.93 2.84
CA ASN A 74 -13.95 9.56 1.52
C ASN A 74 -13.36 8.66 0.41
N LYS A 75 -12.25 7.95 0.69
CA LYS A 75 -11.65 7.00 -0.25
C LYS A 75 -12.60 5.83 -0.54
N LEU A 76 -13.22 5.25 0.49
CA LEU A 76 -14.24 4.20 0.32
C LEU A 76 -15.40 4.70 -0.55
N TRP A 77 -15.92 5.90 -0.28
CA TRP A 77 -16.99 6.50 -1.10
C TRP A 77 -16.61 6.63 -2.58
N ASN A 78 -15.42 7.18 -2.85
CA ASN A 78 -14.95 7.40 -4.22
C ASN A 78 -14.67 6.07 -4.94
N ALA A 79 -14.12 5.08 -4.23
CA ALA A 79 -13.94 3.73 -4.74
C ALA A 79 -15.28 3.08 -5.12
N SER A 80 -16.29 3.17 -4.24
CA SER A 80 -17.63 2.65 -4.54
C SER A 80 -18.27 3.36 -5.73
N ARG A 81 -18.10 4.68 -5.85
CA ARG A 81 -18.56 5.42 -7.04
C ARG A 81 -17.88 4.92 -8.31
N PHE A 82 -16.55 4.77 -8.29
CA PHE A 82 -15.80 4.25 -9.43
C PHE A 82 -16.34 2.90 -9.91
N VAL A 83 -16.65 1.98 -8.98
CA VAL A 83 -17.26 0.70 -9.31
C VAL A 83 -18.65 0.89 -9.92
N LEU A 84 -19.54 1.58 -9.23
CA LEU A 84 -20.97 1.64 -9.60
C LEU A 84 -21.27 2.50 -10.83
N THR A 85 -20.37 3.41 -11.23
CA THR A 85 -20.55 4.26 -12.41
C THR A 85 -19.81 3.75 -13.65
N ASN A 86 -19.20 2.57 -13.59
CA ASN A 86 -18.53 1.97 -14.74
C ASN A 86 -19.58 1.42 -15.73
N ASP A 87 -19.66 2.04 -16.90
CA ASP A 87 -20.60 1.71 -17.98
C ASP A 87 -20.34 0.34 -18.62
N LYS A 88 -19.16 -0.22 -18.39
CA LYS A 88 -18.75 -1.54 -18.87
C LYS A 88 -19.06 -2.68 -17.90
N LEU A 89 -19.71 -2.41 -16.77
CA LEU A 89 -20.14 -3.48 -15.87
C LEU A 89 -21.07 -4.45 -16.60
N ASP A 90 -20.69 -5.72 -16.65
CA ASP A 90 -21.54 -6.82 -17.13
C ASP A 90 -21.86 -7.78 -15.98
N LEU A 91 -23.08 -7.64 -15.45
CA LEU A 91 -23.63 -8.51 -14.40
C LEU A 91 -24.64 -9.51 -14.95
N SER A 92 -24.71 -9.68 -16.27
CA SER A 92 -25.61 -10.66 -16.87
C SER A 92 -25.11 -12.09 -16.63
N GLN A 93 -25.96 -13.07 -16.94
CA GLN A 93 -25.59 -14.48 -16.91
C GLN A 93 -24.77 -14.85 -18.16
N GLY A 94 -23.78 -15.73 -18.01
CA GLY A 94 -22.95 -16.18 -19.13
C GLY A 94 -21.66 -16.83 -18.67
N GLU A 95 -20.76 -17.08 -19.64
CA GLU A 95 -19.42 -17.58 -19.36
C GLU A 95 -18.62 -16.57 -18.52
N ILE A 96 -17.85 -17.09 -17.56
CA ILE A 96 -17.05 -16.33 -16.61
C ILE A 96 -15.62 -16.85 -16.66
N GLU A 97 -14.68 -15.95 -16.87
CA GLU A 97 -13.25 -16.25 -16.86
C GLU A 97 -12.57 -15.35 -15.81
N PHE A 98 -12.38 -15.87 -14.60
CA PHE A 98 -11.72 -15.12 -13.52
C PHE A 98 -10.24 -14.90 -13.83
N SER A 99 -9.81 -13.64 -13.78
CA SER A 99 -8.39 -13.31 -13.83
C SER A 99 -7.68 -13.67 -12.52
N VAL A 100 -6.34 -13.71 -12.55
CA VAL A 100 -5.54 -13.89 -11.33
C VAL A 100 -5.83 -12.79 -10.30
N ALA A 101 -6.11 -11.56 -10.74
CA ALA A 101 -6.48 -10.46 -9.85
C ALA A 101 -7.84 -10.68 -9.17
N ASP A 102 -8.81 -11.27 -9.88
CA ASP A 102 -10.12 -11.57 -9.33
C ASP A 102 -10.06 -12.69 -8.29
N ARG A 103 -9.26 -13.73 -8.54
CA ARG A 103 -9.05 -14.80 -7.57
C ARG A 103 -8.29 -14.30 -6.34
N TRP A 104 -7.24 -13.52 -6.56
CA TRP A 104 -6.44 -12.91 -5.50
C TRP A 104 -7.28 -12.04 -4.55
N ILE A 105 -8.08 -11.10 -5.07
CA ILE A 105 -8.84 -10.20 -4.19
C ILE A 105 -9.92 -10.95 -3.38
N GLN A 106 -10.48 -12.03 -3.93
CA GLN A 106 -11.42 -12.88 -3.21
C GLN A 106 -10.72 -13.60 -2.06
N SER A 107 -9.51 -14.11 -2.29
CA SER A 107 -8.68 -14.73 -1.26
C SER A 107 -8.27 -13.75 -0.17
N GLU A 108 -7.78 -12.56 -0.54
CA GLU A 108 -7.44 -11.50 0.40
C GLU A 108 -8.65 -11.04 1.23
N PHE A 109 -9.82 -10.95 0.59
CA PHE A 109 -11.04 -10.64 1.31
C PHE A 109 -11.38 -11.74 2.32
N ASN A 110 -11.24 -13.01 1.95
CA ASN A 110 -11.48 -14.13 2.85
C ASN A 110 -10.54 -14.12 4.06
N ARG A 111 -9.24 -13.84 3.85
CA ARG A 111 -8.26 -13.60 4.94
C ARG A 111 -8.62 -12.41 5.82
N THR A 112 -9.16 -11.36 5.22
CA THR A 112 -9.63 -10.18 5.95
C THR A 112 -10.82 -10.52 6.84
N VAL A 113 -11.78 -11.31 6.34
CA VAL A 113 -12.91 -11.80 7.13
C VAL A 113 -12.43 -12.66 8.30
N GLU A 114 -11.50 -13.59 8.05
CA GLU A 114 -10.90 -14.43 9.10
C GLU A 114 -10.24 -13.58 10.20
N SER A 115 -9.36 -12.66 9.79
CA SER A 115 -8.64 -11.77 10.70
C SER A 115 -9.59 -10.89 11.51
N PHE A 116 -10.61 -10.31 10.86
CA PHE A 116 -11.60 -9.46 11.51
C PHE A 116 -12.44 -10.25 12.52
N ARG A 117 -12.91 -11.45 12.16
CA ARG A 117 -13.73 -12.28 13.05
C ARG A 117 -12.94 -12.77 14.26
N SER A 118 -11.69 -13.18 14.04
CA SER A 118 -10.77 -13.57 15.12
C SER A 118 -10.56 -12.40 16.09
N ALA A 119 -10.22 -11.21 15.59
CA ALA A 119 -10.07 -10.01 16.39
C ALA A 119 -11.36 -9.63 17.14
N LEU A 120 -12.51 -9.70 16.48
CA LEU A 120 -13.80 -9.38 17.07
C LEU A 120 -14.16 -10.34 18.21
N SER A 121 -13.90 -11.64 18.04
CA SER A 121 -14.13 -12.65 19.09
C SER A 121 -13.30 -12.40 20.36
N GLN A 122 -12.18 -11.70 20.21
CA GLN A 122 -11.26 -11.33 21.28
C GLN A 122 -11.47 -9.88 21.76
N TYR A 123 -12.51 -9.19 21.29
CA TYR A 123 -12.76 -7.77 21.58
C TYR A 123 -11.62 -6.82 21.19
N ARG A 124 -10.79 -7.21 20.21
CA ARG A 124 -9.67 -6.43 19.69
C ARG A 124 -10.12 -5.50 18.55
N PHE A 125 -10.85 -4.45 18.91
CA PHE A 125 -11.41 -3.49 17.95
C PHE A 125 -10.35 -2.71 17.17
N ASP A 126 -9.16 -2.55 17.76
CA ASP A 126 -7.99 -1.98 17.09
C ASP A 126 -7.56 -2.83 15.89
N LEU A 127 -7.53 -4.16 16.08
CA LEU A 127 -7.23 -5.11 15.01
C LEU A 127 -8.37 -5.24 14.00
N CYS A 128 -9.63 -5.14 14.42
CA CYS A 128 -10.78 -5.06 13.51
C CYS A 128 -10.66 -3.84 12.57
N ALA A 129 -10.37 -2.66 13.14
CA ALA A 129 -10.17 -1.44 12.37
C ALA A 129 -8.97 -1.56 11.42
N ASN A 130 -7.87 -2.16 11.88
CA ASN A 130 -6.70 -2.41 11.04
C ASN A 130 -7.02 -3.32 9.85
N ALA A 131 -7.74 -4.43 10.06
CA ALA A 131 -8.12 -5.35 8.99
C ALA A 131 -8.96 -4.65 7.90
N ILE A 132 -9.96 -3.86 8.30
CA ILE A 132 -10.77 -3.06 7.35
C ILE A 132 -9.92 -2.04 6.62
N TYR A 133 -9.03 -1.33 7.33
CA TYR A 133 -8.18 -0.30 6.75
C TYR A 133 -7.23 -0.88 5.71
N GLU A 134 -6.46 -1.90 6.08
CA GLU A 134 -5.46 -2.56 5.23
C GLU A 134 -6.11 -3.14 3.96
N PHE A 135 -7.21 -3.88 4.10
CA PHE A 135 -7.90 -4.42 2.93
C PHE A 135 -8.45 -3.32 2.03
N THR A 136 -9.21 -2.37 2.59
CA THR A 136 -9.89 -1.35 1.79
C THR A 136 -8.89 -0.43 1.09
N TRP A 137 -7.91 0.08 1.83
CA TRP A 137 -6.97 1.06 1.30
C TRP A 137 -5.90 0.39 0.44
N ASN A 138 -5.20 -0.60 0.99
CA ASN A 138 -3.99 -1.13 0.40
C ASN A 138 -4.29 -2.23 -0.62
N GLN A 139 -5.29 -3.09 -0.41
CA GLN A 139 -5.58 -4.19 -1.35
C GLN A 139 -6.63 -3.80 -2.39
N PHE A 140 -7.80 -3.34 -1.96
CA PHE A 140 -8.92 -3.06 -2.84
C PHE A 140 -8.67 -1.81 -3.68
N CYS A 141 -8.42 -0.66 -3.04
CA CYS A 141 -8.30 0.61 -3.76
C CYS A 141 -6.96 0.76 -4.50
N ASP A 142 -5.83 0.50 -3.83
CA ASP A 142 -4.51 0.78 -4.40
C ASP A 142 -4.09 -0.23 -5.48
N TRP A 143 -4.64 -1.46 -5.44
CA TRP A 143 -4.29 -2.52 -6.38
C TRP A 143 -5.48 -3.03 -7.18
N TYR A 144 -6.50 -3.62 -6.56
CA TYR A 144 -7.53 -4.34 -7.31
C TYR A 144 -8.29 -3.44 -8.30
N LEU A 145 -8.71 -2.24 -7.89
CA LEU A 145 -9.36 -1.29 -8.80
C LEU A 145 -8.48 -0.97 -10.02
N GLU A 146 -7.18 -0.80 -9.82
CA GLU A 146 -6.24 -0.54 -10.91
C GLU A 146 -6.04 -1.77 -11.82
N LEU A 147 -5.96 -2.97 -11.23
CA LEU A 147 -5.80 -4.25 -11.94
C LEU A 147 -7.00 -4.61 -12.83
N THR A 148 -8.19 -4.10 -12.52
CA THR A 148 -9.38 -4.31 -13.36
C THR A 148 -9.45 -3.38 -14.58
N LYS A 149 -8.76 -2.23 -14.56
CA LYS A 149 -8.82 -1.27 -15.68
C LYS A 149 -8.39 -1.86 -17.02
N PRO A 150 -7.30 -2.65 -17.14
CA PRO A 150 -6.94 -3.31 -18.38
C PRO A 150 -8.00 -4.32 -18.86
N VAL A 151 -8.68 -5.01 -17.93
CA VAL A 151 -9.75 -5.96 -18.24
C VAL A 151 -10.95 -5.23 -18.84
N PHE A 152 -11.38 -4.12 -18.25
CA PHE A 152 -12.45 -3.31 -18.83
C PHE A 152 -12.04 -2.60 -20.12
N ALA A 153 -10.76 -2.32 -20.31
CA ALA A 153 -10.28 -1.71 -21.54
C ALA A 153 -10.23 -2.70 -22.72
N ASN A 154 -9.72 -3.91 -22.49
CA ASN A 154 -9.29 -4.82 -23.56
C ASN A 154 -9.74 -6.29 -23.38
N GLY A 155 -10.42 -6.62 -22.29
CA GLY A 155 -10.85 -7.97 -21.98
C GLY A 155 -12.01 -8.46 -22.85
N ASN A 156 -12.15 -9.77 -22.94
CA ASN A 156 -13.30 -10.40 -23.59
C ASN A 156 -14.56 -10.32 -22.69
N ALA A 157 -15.73 -10.71 -23.21
CA ALA A 157 -16.99 -10.64 -22.46
C ALA A 157 -17.00 -11.50 -21.17
N ALA A 158 -16.33 -12.66 -21.17
CA ALA A 158 -16.26 -13.54 -20.00
C ALA A 158 -15.37 -12.96 -18.89
N GLN A 159 -14.26 -12.31 -19.27
CA GLN A 159 -13.34 -11.62 -18.36
C GLN A 159 -13.98 -10.35 -17.78
N ILE A 160 -14.65 -9.55 -18.60
CA ILE A 160 -15.39 -8.36 -18.14
C ILE A 160 -16.49 -8.76 -17.15
N ARG A 161 -17.23 -9.83 -17.44
CA ARG A 161 -18.25 -10.37 -16.53
C ARG A 161 -17.65 -10.81 -15.20
N ALA A 162 -16.53 -11.53 -15.23
CA ALA A 162 -15.82 -11.96 -14.02
C ALA A 162 -15.38 -10.78 -13.15
N ALA A 163 -14.70 -9.78 -13.73
CA ALA A 163 -14.27 -8.59 -13.01
C ALA A 163 -15.44 -7.78 -12.46
N SER A 164 -16.52 -7.65 -13.24
CA SER A 164 -17.74 -6.94 -12.82
C SER A 164 -18.39 -7.61 -11.60
N GLN A 165 -18.55 -8.93 -11.64
CA GLN A 165 -19.11 -9.67 -10.52
C GLN A 165 -18.19 -9.59 -9.29
N THR A 166 -16.88 -9.82 -9.45
CA THR A 166 -15.95 -9.76 -8.33
C THR A 166 -15.93 -8.38 -7.67
N LEU A 167 -15.86 -7.29 -8.44
CA LEU A 167 -15.89 -5.92 -7.91
C LEU A 167 -17.12 -5.66 -7.04
N VAL A 168 -18.31 -5.95 -7.57
CA VAL A 168 -19.56 -5.64 -6.88
C VAL A 168 -19.74 -6.53 -5.65
N HIS A 169 -19.45 -7.84 -5.75
CA HIS A 169 -19.62 -8.76 -4.62
C HIS A 169 -18.60 -8.51 -3.50
N VAL A 170 -17.33 -8.23 -3.84
CA VAL A 170 -16.32 -7.89 -2.84
C VAL A 170 -16.67 -6.55 -2.17
N LEU A 171 -17.09 -5.54 -2.94
CA LEU A 171 -17.51 -4.26 -2.38
C LEU A 171 -18.70 -4.44 -1.43
N GLU A 172 -19.73 -5.18 -1.83
CA GLU A 172 -20.91 -5.44 -0.99
C GLU A 172 -20.54 -6.12 0.33
N LYS A 173 -19.74 -7.20 0.25
CA LYS A 173 -19.28 -7.94 1.43
C LYS A 173 -18.39 -7.08 2.33
N LEU A 174 -17.51 -6.25 1.75
CA LEU A 174 -16.68 -5.30 2.48
C LEU A 174 -17.52 -4.30 3.27
N LEU A 175 -18.58 -3.75 2.67
CA LEU A 175 -19.46 -2.81 3.36
C LEU A 175 -20.12 -3.47 4.57
N ARG A 176 -20.58 -4.73 4.45
CA ARG A 176 -21.13 -5.49 5.57
C ARG A 176 -20.08 -5.74 6.66
N LEU A 177 -18.85 -6.12 6.27
CA LEU A 177 -17.76 -6.37 7.22
C LEU A 177 -17.39 -5.10 8.01
N ALA A 178 -17.34 -3.95 7.33
CA ALA A 178 -16.96 -2.66 7.92
C ALA A 178 -18.09 -1.98 8.72
N HIS A 179 -19.35 -2.36 8.49
CA HIS A 179 -20.53 -1.70 9.05
C HIS A 179 -20.53 -1.53 10.57
N PRO A 180 -20.08 -2.50 11.40
CA PRO A 180 -20.03 -2.31 12.85
C PRO A 180 -19.14 -1.13 13.28
N LEU A 181 -18.11 -0.79 12.50
CA LEU A 181 -17.19 0.30 12.79
C LEU A 181 -17.68 1.63 12.21
N ILE A 182 -18.15 1.62 10.95
CA ILE A 182 -18.51 2.82 10.17
C ILE A 182 -19.92 2.73 9.57
N PRO A 183 -20.97 2.68 10.41
CA PRO A 183 -22.30 2.29 10.01
C PRO A 183 -22.99 3.27 9.05
N PHE A 184 -22.71 4.58 9.14
CA PHE A 184 -23.47 5.56 8.37
C PHE A 184 -23.07 5.55 6.89
N ILE A 185 -21.77 5.58 6.60
CA ILE A 185 -21.24 5.57 5.24
C ILE A 185 -21.43 4.21 4.58
N THR A 186 -21.28 3.12 5.34
CA THR A 186 -21.48 1.77 4.79
C THR A 186 -22.93 1.53 4.42
N GLU A 187 -23.89 1.96 5.26
CA GLU A 187 -25.32 1.90 4.93
C GLU A 187 -25.62 2.71 3.66
N GLU A 188 -25.21 3.98 3.62
CA GLU A 188 -25.46 4.87 2.48
C GLU A 188 -24.89 4.32 1.16
N ILE A 189 -23.69 3.75 1.19
CA ILE A 189 -23.10 3.11 0.00
C ILE A 189 -23.83 1.81 -0.32
N TRP A 190 -24.13 0.98 0.68
CA TRP A 190 -24.74 -0.33 0.47
C TRP A 190 -26.12 -0.24 -0.16
N GLN A 191 -26.91 0.79 0.18
CA GLN A 191 -28.20 1.07 -0.49
C GLN A 191 -28.05 1.25 -2.01
N LYS A 192 -26.89 1.72 -2.48
CA LYS A 192 -26.59 1.89 -3.91
C LYS A 192 -26.03 0.62 -4.54
N VAL A 193 -25.38 -0.22 -3.75
CA VAL A 193 -24.77 -1.49 -4.21
C VAL A 193 -25.79 -2.62 -4.27
N LYS A 194 -26.74 -2.71 -3.34
CA LYS A 194 -27.61 -3.89 -3.12
C LYS A 194 -28.36 -4.34 -4.38
N GLY A 195 -28.80 -3.41 -5.22
CA GLY A 195 -29.49 -3.71 -6.48
C GLY A 195 -28.61 -4.43 -7.51
N PHE A 196 -27.30 -4.16 -7.50
CA PHE A 196 -26.33 -4.80 -8.40
C PHE A 196 -26.05 -6.28 -8.02
N VAL A 197 -26.31 -6.67 -6.77
CA VAL A 197 -26.18 -8.06 -6.30
C VAL A 197 -27.53 -8.75 -6.06
N GLY A 198 -28.63 -8.15 -6.52
CA GLY A 198 -29.97 -8.73 -6.38
C GLY A 198 -30.53 -8.77 -4.95
N ILE A 199 -30.00 -7.97 -4.02
CA ILE A 199 -30.52 -7.88 -2.65
C ILE A 199 -31.59 -6.81 -2.55
N THR A 200 -32.74 -7.17 -1.97
CA THR A 200 -33.92 -6.29 -1.82
C THR A 200 -34.17 -5.83 -0.39
N ALA A 201 -33.37 -6.27 0.59
CA ALA A 201 -33.57 -5.91 1.99
C ALA A 201 -33.41 -4.40 2.25
N ASP A 202 -34.10 -3.92 3.28
CA ASP A 202 -34.22 -2.48 3.57
C ASP A 202 -32.95 -1.87 4.16
N SER A 203 -32.11 -2.66 4.84
CA SER A 203 -30.88 -2.19 5.47
C SER A 203 -29.79 -3.25 5.42
N ILE A 204 -28.54 -2.81 5.38
CA ILE A 204 -27.36 -3.66 5.49
C ILE A 204 -27.37 -4.48 6.79
N MET A 205 -28.00 -3.97 7.85
CA MET A 205 -28.13 -4.63 9.16
C MET A 205 -28.98 -5.91 9.12
N LEU A 206 -29.81 -6.07 8.08
CA LEU A 206 -30.64 -7.26 7.89
C LEU A 206 -29.92 -8.36 7.10
N GLN A 207 -28.68 -8.11 6.67
CA GLN A 207 -27.90 -9.09 5.93
C GLN A 207 -27.04 -9.95 6.86
N PRO A 208 -26.81 -11.23 6.51
CA PRO A 208 -25.85 -12.07 7.21
C PRO A 208 -24.49 -11.39 7.24
N PHE A 209 -23.79 -11.47 8.37
CA PHE A 209 -22.42 -10.98 8.45
C PHE A 209 -21.48 -11.91 7.65
N PRO A 210 -20.47 -11.39 6.93
CA PRO A 210 -19.52 -12.22 6.18
C PRO A 210 -18.90 -13.34 7.03
N GLN A 211 -18.77 -14.52 6.43
CA GLN A 211 -18.15 -15.71 7.02
C GLN A 211 -16.89 -16.07 6.24
N VAL A 212 -15.99 -16.79 6.90
CA VAL A 212 -14.82 -17.38 6.25
C VAL A 212 -15.30 -18.54 5.41
N GLU A 213 -14.92 -18.54 4.14
CA GLU A 213 -15.18 -19.63 3.20
C GLU A 213 -13.91 -20.49 3.13
N GLU A 214 -13.95 -21.74 3.59
CA GLU A 214 -12.76 -22.61 3.65
C GLU A 214 -12.11 -22.84 2.27
N ASN A 215 -12.92 -22.87 1.21
CA ASN A 215 -12.46 -22.97 -0.18
C ASN A 215 -12.18 -21.60 -0.83
N GLY A 216 -12.24 -20.52 -0.06
CA GLY A 216 -12.06 -19.15 -0.53
C GLY A 216 -10.61 -18.69 -0.58
N PHE A 217 -9.65 -19.52 -0.14
CA PHE A 217 -8.22 -19.20 -0.18
C PHE A 217 -7.57 -19.69 -1.49
N ASP A 218 -6.79 -18.83 -2.13
CA ASP A 218 -6.01 -19.11 -3.34
C ASP A 218 -4.55 -18.62 -3.17
N PRO A 219 -3.68 -19.42 -2.52
CA PRO A 219 -2.28 -19.05 -2.31
C PRO A 219 -1.48 -18.88 -3.61
N GLU A 220 -1.90 -19.52 -4.71
CA GLU A 220 -1.25 -19.38 -6.01
C GLU A 220 -1.52 -17.98 -6.57
N ALA A 221 -2.78 -17.54 -6.58
CA ALA A 221 -3.13 -16.18 -7.02
C ALA A 221 -2.50 -15.10 -6.12
N GLU A 222 -2.41 -15.35 -4.81
CA GLU A 222 -1.69 -14.48 -3.87
C GLU A 222 -0.22 -14.35 -4.22
N ALA A 223 0.51 -15.46 -4.38
CA ALA A 223 1.91 -15.43 -4.74
C ALA A 223 2.14 -14.74 -6.10
N GLU A 224 1.30 -15.01 -7.10
CA GLU A 224 1.37 -14.37 -8.41
C GLU A 224 1.19 -12.84 -8.31
N ILE A 225 0.17 -12.37 -7.60
CA ILE A 225 -0.08 -10.93 -7.47
C ILE A 225 0.96 -10.24 -6.59
N GLU A 226 1.37 -10.82 -5.46
CA GLU A 226 2.38 -10.20 -4.59
C GLU A 226 3.70 -10.02 -5.33
N TRP A 227 4.14 -11.02 -6.10
CA TRP A 227 5.33 -10.87 -6.93
C TRP A 227 5.18 -9.77 -7.98
N LEU A 228 4.02 -9.70 -8.66
CA LEU A 228 3.75 -8.61 -9.61
C LEU A 228 3.76 -7.23 -8.93
N LYS A 229 3.24 -7.10 -7.71
CA LYS A 229 3.28 -5.85 -6.94
C LYS A 229 4.72 -5.44 -6.66
N GLU A 230 5.57 -6.36 -6.21
CA GLU A 230 6.99 -6.08 -5.96
C GLU A 230 7.69 -5.55 -7.22
N VAL A 231 7.46 -6.18 -8.37
CA VAL A 231 8.00 -5.73 -9.66
C VAL A 231 7.47 -4.35 -10.04
N ILE A 232 6.17 -4.11 -9.92
CA ILE A 232 5.55 -2.82 -10.27
C ILE A 232 6.07 -1.70 -9.35
N VAL A 233 6.20 -1.96 -8.06
CA VAL A 233 6.76 -1.00 -7.08
C VAL A 233 8.23 -0.72 -7.40
N ALA A 234 9.03 -1.73 -7.74
CA ALA A 234 10.42 -1.54 -8.16
C ALA A 234 10.52 -0.65 -9.41
N VAL A 235 9.68 -0.87 -10.43
CA VAL A 235 9.62 -0.01 -11.62
C VAL A 235 9.19 1.42 -11.27
N ARG A 236 8.18 1.59 -10.41
CA ARG A 236 7.74 2.91 -9.94
C ARG A 236 8.86 3.66 -9.21
N ASN A 237 9.66 2.96 -8.40
CA ASN A 237 10.81 3.54 -7.73
C ASN A 237 11.91 3.97 -8.71
N ILE A 238 12.23 3.12 -9.71
CA ILE A 238 13.18 3.49 -10.78
C ILE A 238 12.68 4.74 -11.50
N ARG A 239 11.40 4.82 -11.85
CA ARG A 239 10.82 6.01 -12.50
C ARG A 239 10.97 7.26 -11.64
N ALA A 240 10.68 7.18 -10.34
CA ALA A 240 10.78 8.31 -9.43
C ALA A 240 12.24 8.78 -9.24
N GLU A 241 13.16 7.83 -9.03
CA GLU A 241 14.59 8.11 -8.83
C GLU A 241 15.25 8.69 -10.09
N SER A 242 14.86 8.20 -11.27
CA SER A 242 15.36 8.65 -12.57
C SER A 242 14.52 9.77 -13.21
N ASN A 243 13.52 10.32 -12.49
CA ASN A 243 12.62 11.38 -12.94
C ASN A 243 11.95 11.12 -14.31
N ILE A 244 11.50 9.87 -14.53
CA ILE A 244 10.86 9.42 -15.76
C ILE A 244 9.34 9.62 -15.65
N ALA A 245 8.75 10.30 -16.63
CA ALA A 245 7.30 10.53 -16.66
C ALA A 245 6.49 9.20 -16.64
N PRO A 246 5.40 9.11 -15.85
CA PRO A 246 4.57 7.90 -15.76
C PRO A 246 3.95 7.45 -17.10
N SER A 247 3.74 8.39 -18.03
CA SER A 247 3.15 8.11 -19.35
C SER A 247 4.14 7.53 -20.36
N LYS A 248 5.46 7.64 -20.11
CA LYS A 248 6.50 7.17 -21.01
C LYS A 248 6.69 5.67 -20.87
N GLY A 249 6.66 4.94 -21.99
CA GLY A 249 6.96 3.51 -22.02
C GLY A 249 8.40 3.21 -21.61
N LEU A 250 8.62 2.05 -20.99
CA LEU A 250 9.93 1.55 -20.59
C LEU A 250 10.15 0.13 -21.08
N ASP A 251 11.39 -0.20 -21.42
CA ASP A 251 11.82 -1.58 -21.58
C ASP A 251 12.28 -2.12 -20.23
N LEU A 252 11.77 -3.28 -19.83
CA LEU A 252 12.14 -3.96 -18.61
C LEU A 252 12.84 -5.28 -18.93
N LEU A 253 14.06 -5.41 -18.46
CA LEU A 253 14.86 -6.62 -18.62
C LEU A 253 14.99 -7.30 -17.25
N PHE A 254 14.83 -8.62 -17.23
CA PHE A 254 15.02 -9.45 -16.03
C PHE A 254 16.31 -10.25 -16.15
N ARG A 255 17.07 -10.36 -15.07
CA ARG A 255 18.18 -11.33 -14.95
C ARG A 255 18.01 -12.13 -13.66
N ASN A 256 18.53 -13.36 -13.63
CA ASN A 256 18.45 -14.26 -12.47
C ASN A 256 17.01 -14.54 -12.00
N LEU A 257 16.08 -14.57 -12.96
CA LEU A 257 14.68 -14.88 -12.69
C LEU A 257 14.53 -16.38 -12.36
N SER A 258 13.87 -16.71 -11.25
CA SER A 258 13.58 -18.10 -10.89
C SER A 258 12.64 -18.74 -11.91
N ALA A 259 12.67 -20.08 -12.02
CA ALA A 259 11.77 -20.79 -12.94
C ALA A 259 10.28 -20.59 -12.60
N GLU A 260 9.98 -20.35 -11.32
CA GLU A 260 8.63 -20.01 -10.86
C GLU A 260 8.22 -18.62 -11.36
N ASN A 261 9.02 -17.59 -11.07
CA ASN A 261 8.72 -16.22 -11.47
C ASN A 261 8.75 -16.05 -13.00
N ALA A 262 9.55 -16.84 -13.72
CA ALA A 262 9.55 -16.87 -15.18
C ALA A 262 8.19 -17.34 -15.74
N LYS A 263 7.53 -18.33 -15.11
CA LYS A 263 6.18 -18.76 -15.51
C LYS A 263 5.13 -17.70 -15.21
N ILE A 264 5.23 -17.04 -14.04
CA ILE A 264 4.32 -15.94 -13.68
C ILE A 264 4.49 -14.81 -14.70
N LEU A 265 5.73 -14.44 -15.03
CA LEU A 265 6.02 -13.42 -16.02
C LEU A 265 5.43 -13.78 -17.39
N GLU A 266 5.64 -15.01 -17.86
CA GLU A 266 5.10 -15.47 -19.15
C GLU A 266 3.57 -15.35 -19.20
N LYS A 267 2.87 -15.83 -18.17
CA LYS A 267 1.40 -15.73 -18.06
C LYS A 267 0.92 -14.28 -17.96
N GLN A 268 1.61 -13.45 -17.19
CA GLN A 268 1.11 -12.13 -16.74
C GLN A 268 1.80 -10.94 -17.42
N THR A 269 2.57 -11.17 -18.49
CA THR A 269 3.30 -10.10 -19.20
C THR A 269 2.37 -8.97 -19.66
N ALA A 270 1.19 -9.30 -20.18
CA ALA A 270 0.23 -8.29 -20.65
C ALA A 270 -0.26 -7.38 -19.50
N LEU A 271 -0.57 -7.99 -18.35
CA LEU A 271 -0.98 -7.27 -17.14
C LEU A 271 0.16 -6.40 -16.61
N LEU A 272 1.38 -6.94 -16.53
CA LEU A 272 2.57 -6.20 -16.08
C LEU A 272 2.86 -4.99 -16.98
N LYS A 273 2.81 -5.18 -18.32
CA LYS A 273 2.98 -4.09 -19.29
C LYS A 273 1.96 -2.98 -19.09
N ALA A 274 0.69 -3.34 -18.86
CA ALA A 274 -0.37 -2.37 -18.63
C ALA A 274 -0.18 -1.60 -17.31
N MET A 275 0.15 -2.30 -16.23
CA MET A 275 0.24 -1.71 -14.88
C MET A 275 1.50 -0.87 -14.65
N ALA A 276 2.62 -1.20 -15.31
CA ALA A 276 3.89 -0.50 -15.17
C ALA A 276 4.26 0.39 -16.39
N LYS A 277 3.37 0.46 -17.39
CA LYS A 277 3.56 1.18 -18.65
C LYS A 277 4.87 0.77 -19.33
N LEU A 278 4.96 -0.49 -19.71
CA LEU A 278 6.16 -1.07 -20.34
C LEU A 278 5.93 -1.32 -21.83
N ASP A 279 6.94 -1.02 -22.65
CA ASP A 279 6.94 -1.30 -24.09
C ASP A 279 7.38 -2.74 -24.33
N ASN A 280 8.54 -3.12 -23.81
CA ASN A 280 9.07 -4.48 -23.89
C ASN A 280 9.40 -5.06 -22.52
N VAL A 281 9.27 -6.38 -22.44
CA VAL A 281 9.68 -7.17 -21.29
C VAL A 281 10.46 -8.37 -21.79
N GLN A 282 11.68 -8.56 -21.29
CA GLN A 282 12.58 -9.62 -21.73
C GLN A 282 13.33 -10.23 -20.55
N VAL A 283 13.72 -11.50 -20.68
CA VAL A 283 14.56 -12.20 -19.71
C VAL A 283 15.93 -12.41 -20.36
N LEU A 284 16.96 -11.82 -19.76
CA LEU A 284 18.35 -11.89 -20.23
C LEU A 284 19.03 -13.18 -19.77
N ALA A 285 20.00 -13.63 -20.56
CA ALA A 285 20.95 -14.62 -20.09
C ALA A 285 21.83 -14.04 -18.96
N ALA A 286 22.33 -14.91 -18.08
CA ALA A 286 23.10 -14.49 -16.89
C ALA A 286 24.34 -13.63 -17.20
N ASN A 287 24.91 -13.77 -18.39
CA ASN A 287 26.16 -13.09 -18.80
C ASN A 287 25.93 -11.81 -19.62
N GLU A 288 24.69 -11.50 -20.01
CA GLU A 288 24.40 -10.33 -20.86
C GLU A 288 24.33 -9.06 -20.01
N THR A 289 25.13 -8.05 -20.35
CA THR A 289 25.17 -6.76 -19.64
C THR A 289 24.55 -5.64 -20.48
N HIS A 290 23.75 -4.80 -19.82
CA HIS A 290 23.18 -3.58 -20.39
C HIS A 290 23.45 -2.42 -19.45
N ALA A 291 23.73 -1.23 -20.01
CA ALA A 291 23.78 0.01 -19.24
C ALA A 291 22.37 0.36 -18.76
N SER A 292 22.05 -0.04 -17.54
CA SER A 292 20.70 -0.01 -16.98
C SER A 292 20.72 0.43 -15.52
N VAL A 293 19.62 1.02 -15.06
CA VAL A 293 19.36 1.11 -13.61
C VAL A 293 18.84 -0.24 -13.16
N ALA A 294 19.41 -0.77 -12.06
CA ALA A 294 19.05 -2.06 -11.50
C ALA A 294 18.28 -1.90 -10.17
N LYS A 295 17.25 -2.71 -9.97
CA LYS A 295 16.64 -3.00 -8.66
C LYS A 295 16.57 -4.50 -8.45
N LEU A 296 16.67 -4.93 -7.20
CA LEU A 296 16.49 -6.34 -6.84
C LEU A 296 15.05 -6.58 -6.36
N VAL A 297 14.44 -7.65 -6.85
CA VAL A 297 13.19 -8.22 -6.34
C VAL A 297 13.46 -9.69 -6.01
N GLY A 298 13.56 -9.99 -4.72
CA GLY A 298 14.14 -11.26 -4.28
C GLY A 298 15.55 -11.45 -4.86
N ASN A 299 15.75 -12.52 -5.64
CA ASN A 299 17.01 -12.81 -6.33
C ASN A 299 17.05 -12.31 -7.79
N ALA A 300 15.94 -11.77 -8.29
CA ALA A 300 15.86 -11.28 -9.67
C ALA A 300 16.35 -9.83 -9.76
N GLU A 301 17.16 -9.55 -10.78
CA GLU A 301 17.57 -8.19 -11.14
C GLU A 301 16.60 -7.64 -12.18
N LEU A 302 15.98 -6.51 -11.85
CA LEU A 302 15.15 -5.72 -12.75
C LEU A 302 15.99 -4.59 -13.31
N LEU A 303 16.20 -4.60 -14.62
CA LEU A 303 17.09 -3.72 -15.35
C LEU A 303 16.26 -2.88 -16.31
N VAL A 304 16.31 -1.55 -16.17
CA VAL A 304 15.72 -0.62 -17.14
C VAL A 304 16.84 -0.01 -17.96
N PRO A 305 16.95 -0.32 -19.26
CA PRO A 305 17.95 0.27 -20.15
C PRO A 305 17.78 1.78 -20.22
N MET A 306 18.88 2.49 -20.05
CA MET A 306 18.87 3.94 -19.87
C MET A 306 19.11 4.75 -21.15
N ALA A 307 19.46 4.07 -22.25
CA ALA A 307 19.66 4.72 -23.54
C ALA A 307 18.38 5.45 -23.97
N GLY A 308 18.38 6.79 -23.83
CA GLY A 308 17.26 7.67 -24.17
C GLY A 308 16.51 8.34 -22.99
N PHE A 309 16.94 8.16 -21.73
CA PHE A 309 16.23 8.68 -20.56
C PHE A 309 17.05 9.55 -19.60
N ILE A 310 18.38 9.41 -19.58
CA ILE A 310 19.22 10.01 -18.55
C ILE A 310 19.60 11.47 -18.86
N ASN A 311 19.34 12.37 -17.91
CA ASN A 311 20.19 13.56 -17.75
C ASN A 311 21.49 13.11 -17.06
N LYS A 312 22.55 12.96 -17.85
CA LYS A 312 23.82 12.35 -17.41
C LYS A 312 24.39 13.04 -16.19
N GLU A 313 24.30 14.37 -16.15
CA GLU A 313 24.81 15.19 -15.06
C GLU A 313 24.04 14.94 -13.76
N ALA A 314 22.71 14.83 -13.83
CA ALA A 314 21.87 14.59 -12.65
C ALA A 314 22.12 13.19 -12.05
N GLU A 315 22.28 12.17 -12.89
CA GLU A 315 22.51 10.80 -12.43
C GLU A 315 23.92 10.61 -11.88
N LEU A 316 24.95 11.16 -12.55
CA LEU A 316 26.31 11.16 -12.00
C LEU A 316 26.35 11.87 -10.64
N ALA A 317 25.66 13.01 -10.50
CA ALA A 317 25.56 13.71 -9.22
C ALA A 317 24.84 12.90 -8.12
N ARG A 318 23.82 12.11 -8.48
CA ARG A 318 23.12 11.20 -7.55
C ARG A 318 24.04 10.07 -7.10
N LEU A 319 24.67 9.39 -8.05
CA LEU A 319 25.61 8.30 -7.78
C LEU A 319 26.82 8.77 -6.97
N THR A 320 27.36 9.97 -7.23
CA THR A 320 28.41 10.56 -6.40
C THR A 320 27.99 10.70 -4.94
N LYS A 321 26.77 11.19 -4.67
CA LYS A 321 26.25 11.29 -3.29
C LYS A 321 26.07 9.92 -2.62
N GLU A 322 25.65 8.90 -3.36
CA GLU A 322 25.57 7.54 -2.83
C GLU A 322 26.94 6.93 -2.56
N ILE A 323 27.90 7.11 -3.48
CA ILE A 323 29.31 6.69 -3.29
C ILE A 323 29.88 7.34 -2.02
N GLU A 324 29.71 8.64 -1.83
CA GLU A 324 30.17 9.35 -0.63
C GLU A 324 29.54 8.80 0.65
N LYS A 325 28.23 8.49 0.63
CA LYS A 325 27.53 7.89 1.78
C LYS A 325 28.09 6.52 2.13
N TYR A 326 28.26 5.64 1.13
CA TYR A 326 28.80 4.29 1.33
C TYR A 326 30.26 4.33 1.79
N GLN A 327 31.10 5.17 1.19
CA GLN A 327 32.50 5.36 1.61
C GLN A 327 32.61 5.83 3.07
N ASN A 328 31.73 6.75 3.49
CA ASN A 328 31.71 7.24 4.87
C ASN A 328 31.30 6.15 5.87
N GLU A 329 30.33 5.29 5.53
CA GLU A 329 29.94 4.16 6.39
C GLU A 329 31.02 3.07 6.45
N VAL A 330 31.63 2.70 5.31
CA VAL A 330 32.78 1.77 5.28
C VAL A 330 33.90 2.29 6.17
N LYS A 331 34.32 3.55 6.00
CA LYS A 331 35.37 4.18 6.81
C LYS A 331 35.02 4.22 8.29
N ARG A 332 33.75 4.45 8.64
CA ARG A 332 33.27 4.44 10.03
C ARG A 332 33.38 3.06 10.67
N ILE A 333 33.03 2.01 9.92
CA ILE A 333 33.14 0.62 10.39
C ILE A 333 34.61 0.20 10.49
N GLU A 334 35.44 0.54 9.50
CA GLU A 334 36.89 0.29 9.51
C GLU A 334 37.57 0.94 10.72
N ASN A 335 37.22 2.18 11.05
CA ASN A 335 37.76 2.87 12.23
C ASN A 335 37.36 2.18 13.55
N LYS A 336 36.15 1.58 13.62
CA LYS A 336 35.76 0.78 14.80
C LYS A 336 36.54 -0.54 14.86
N LEU A 337 36.68 -1.23 13.74
CA LEU A 337 37.34 -2.54 13.66
C LEU A 337 38.87 -2.45 13.76
N SER A 338 39.48 -1.31 13.45
CA SER A 338 40.92 -1.05 13.63
C SER A 338 41.26 -0.57 15.04
N ASN A 339 40.29 -0.11 15.82
CA ASN A 339 40.52 0.29 17.22
C ASN A 339 40.71 -0.95 18.10
N GLU A 340 41.96 -1.22 18.49
CA GLU A 340 42.33 -2.35 19.34
C GLU A 340 41.54 -2.41 20.65
N ALA A 341 41.20 -1.25 21.24
CA ALA A 341 40.42 -1.20 22.47
C ALA A 341 38.95 -1.64 22.27
N PHE A 342 38.39 -1.40 21.08
CA PHE A 342 37.05 -1.88 20.72
C PHE A 342 37.08 -3.38 20.45
N VAL A 343 38.05 -3.86 19.66
CA VAL A 343 38.18 -5.29 19.33
C VAL A 343 38.47 -6.14 20.56
N ALA A 344 39.27 -5.64 21.51
CA ALA A 344 39.59 -6.36 22.74
C ALA A 344 38.40 -6.46 23.72
N LYS A 345 37.48 -5.48 23.70
CA LYS A 345 36.36 -5.40 24.68
C LYS A 345 35.01 -5.86 24.11
N ALA A 346 34.81 -5.79 22.79
CA ALA A 346 33.53 -6.09 22.19
C ALA A 346 33.26 -7.61 22.14
N PRO A 347 32.02 -8.06 22.40
CA PRO A 347 31.65 -9.46 22.20
C PRO A 347 31.87 -9.90 20.76
N LYS A 348 32.31 -11.16 20.55
CA LYS A 348 32.56 -11.73 19.21
C LYS A 348 31.38 -11.53 18.25
N ALA A 349 30.14 -11.71 18.72
CA ALA A 349 28.94 -11.51 17.89
C ALA A 349 28.79 -10.08 17.36
N VAL A 350 29.23 -9.07 18.13
CA VAL A 350 29.20 -7.66 17.69
C VAL A 350 30.26 -7.43 16.62
N ILE A 351 31.46 -8.01 16.77
CA ILE A 351 32.54 -7.91 15.78
C ILE A 351 32.14 -8.59 14.48
N THR A 352 31.58 -9.80 14.53
CA THR A 352 31.08 -10.51 13.35
C THR A 352 30.01 -9.68 12.63
N LYS A 353 29.05 -9.13 13.36
CA LYS A 353 27.99 -8.30 12.77
C LYS A 353 28.53 -7.03 12.11
N GLU A 354 29.53 -6.38 12.68
CA GLU A 354 30.15 -5.20 12.05
C GLU A 354 30.99 -5.60 10.81
N ARG A 355 31.63 -6.79 10.80
CA ARG A 355 32.31 -7.31 9.59
C ARG A 355 31.33 -7.68 8.48
N GLU A 356 30.20 -8.30 8.80
CA GLU A 356 29.12 -8.58 7.84
C GLU A 356 28.61 -7.29 7.22
N LYS A 357 28.33 -6.26 8.04
CA LYS A 357 27.96 -4.93 7.55
C LYS A 357 29.06 -4.33 6.68
N GLN A 358 30.34 -4.45 7.06
CA GLN A 358 31.44 -3.94 6.25
C GLN A 358 31.44 -4.58 4.85
N ALA A 359 31.31 -5.91 4.78
CA ALA A 359 31.26 -6.64 3.52
C ALA A 359 30.04 -6.25 2.67
N GLU A 360 28.87 -6.04 3.31
CA GLU A 360 27.66 -5.58 2.65
C GLU A 360 27.82 -4.17 2.05
N TYR A 361 28.34 -3.21 2.83
CA TYR A 361 28.61 -1.85 2.34
C TYR A 361 29.70 -1.85 1.26
N GLN A 362 30.74 -2.68 1.38
CA GLN A 362 31.79 -2.77 0.37
C GLN A 362 31.24 -3.32 -0.96
N SER A 363 30.47 -4.40 -0.92
CA SER A 363 29.83 -4.97 -2.10
C SER A 363 28.83 -3.99 -2.72
N GLY A 364 28.08 -3.25 -1.91
CA GLY A 364 27.20 -2.19 -2.39
C GLY A 364 27.96 -1.04 -3.06
N LEU A 365 29.09 -0.62 -2.48
CA LEU A 365 29.95 0.43 -3.05
C LEU A 365 30.51 0.02 -4.41
N GLU A 366 30.98 -1.22 -4.55
CA GLU A 366 31.49 -1.76 -5.82
C GLU A 366 30.41 -1.72 -6.92
N LYS A 367 29.19 -2.16 -6.61
CA LYS A 367 28.06 -2.12 -7.55
C LYS A 367 27.69 -0.69 -7.98
N ILE A 368 27.67 0.26 -7.04
CA ILE A 368 27.37 1.68 -7.34
C ILE A 368 28.49 2.29 -8.19
N GLN A 369 29.75 1.93 -7.94
CA GLN A 369 30.88 2.39 -8.76
C GLN A 369 30.88 1.81 -10.17
N GLU A 370 30.50 0.54 -10.33
CA GLU A 370 30.28 -0.07 -11.64
C GLU A 370 29.16 0.65 -12.40
N GLN A 371 28.05 0.97 -11.71
CA GLN A 371 26.96 1.76 -12.27
C GLN A 371 27.44 3.17 -12.66
N TYR A 372 28.21 3.86 -11.82
CA TYR A 372 28.78 5.17 -12.13
C TYR A 372 29.61 5.13 -13.41
N LYS A 373 30.53 4.16 -13.54
CA LYS A 373 31.35 3.99 -14.76
C LYS A 373 30.49 3.70 -15.99
N ALA A 374 29.46 2.87 -15.84
CA ALA A 374 28.54 2.57 -16.94
C ALA A 374 27.77 3.82 -17.41
N ILE A 375 27.36 4.71 -16.50
CA ILE A 375 26.69 5.98 -16.83
C ILE A 375 27.69 7.01 -17.39
N GLU A 376 28.91 7.08 -16.86
CA GLU A 376 29.96 7.97 -17.35
C GLU A 376 30.38 7.65 -18.80
N ALA A 377 30.32 6.37 -19.19
CA ALA A 377 30.65 5.90 -20.52
C ALA A 377 29.58 6.16 -21.60
N LEU A 378 28.35 6.56 -21.22
CA LEU A 378 27.29 6.98 -22.14
C LEU A 378 27.56 8.37 -22.73
#